data_AF-A0A6P0S024-F1
#
_entry.id   AF-A0A6P0S024-F1
#
_cell.length_a   1.000
_cell.length_b   1.000
_cell.length_c   1.000
_cell.angle_alpha   90.00
_cell.angle_beta   90.00
_cell.angle_gamma   90.00
#
_symmetry.space_group_name_H-M   'P 1'
#
loop_
_entity.id
_entity.type
_entity.pdbx_description
1 polymer ?
#
loop_
_entity_poly.entity_id
_entity_poly.type
_entity_poly.pdbx_seq_one_letter_code
_entity_poly.pdbx_strand_id
1 'polypeptide(L)'
;MAIATHHHHHSLHCQNHNPLHCIVPSYILQELAQQGSPIQRERAQNALSVSDQTRVERQIIADEVPRRLLRLAGVVKQRTIYDAGFETQLPGRPVRTEGDPPTGDPAVDEAYDGSGETFNLFHEVYQRNSIDDQGLHLKSTVHYGQGYDNAFWNGKQMSYGDGDEDLPEDERIFNRFTTAIDIIAHELTHGVVQYEAGLIYQDQPGALNESFADVFGCLVKQRKLNQTVDEADWIIGEGLFTPNVNAQ
;
A
#
# COMPACT_ATOMS: atom_id res chain seq x y z
N MET A 1 47.14 16.98 -36.49
CA MET A 1 46.29 17.32 -37.65
C MET A 1 44.86 17.43 -37.14
N ALA A 2 44.31 18.66 -37.21
CA ALA A 2 42.93 19.11 -37.06
C ALA A 2 42.04 18.67 -35.86
N ILE A 3 41.50 19.71 -35.22
CA ILE A 3 40.46 19.80 -34.19
C ILE A 3 39.08 19.58 -34.82
N ALA A 4 38.13 18.99 -34.08
CA ALA A 4 36.71 19.34 -34.17
C ALA A 4 35.98 19.02 -32.86
N THR A 5 35.79 20.05 -32.04
CA THR A 5 34.85 20.15 -30.93
C THR A 5 33.42 20.31 -31.47
N HIS A 6 32.46 19.50 -31.04
CA HIS A 6 31.04 19.81 -31.14
C HIS A 6 30.29 19.46 -29.86
N HIS A 7 29.50 20.44 -29.41
CA HIS A 7 28.68 20.46 -28.21
C HIS A 7 27.66 19.32 -28.16
N HIS A 8 27.55 18.68 -27.01
CA HIS A 8 26.31 18.03 -26.59
C HIS A 8 25.81 18.66 -25.31
N HIS A 9 24.55 19.11 -25.40
CA HIS A 9 23.73 19.57 -24.31
C HIS A 9 23.76 18.56 -23.16
N HIS A 10 24.16 19.01 -21.97
CA HIS A 10 23.81 18.33 -20.74
C HIS A 10 22.30 18.43 -20.54
N SER A 11 21.59 17.38 -20.94
CA SER A 11 20.23 17.13 -20.46
C SER A 11 20.33 16.74 -19.00
N LEU A 12 19.81 17.58 -18.12
CA LEU A 12 19.66 17.33 -16.69
C LEU A 12 18.73 16.10 -16.53
N HIS A 13 19.32 14.92 -16.32
CA HIS A 13 18.57 13.74 -15.93
C HIS A 13 18.11 13.91 -14.48
N CYS A 14 16.80 13.84 -14.26
CA CYS A 14 16.18 13.67 -12.95
C CYS A 14 16.78 12.43 -12.26
N GLN A 15 17.59 12.64 -11.23
CA GLN A 15 18.11 11.59 -10.36
C GLN A 15 17.54 11.75 -8.95
N ASN A 16 16.23 11.57 -8.79
CA ASN A 16 15.62 11.39 -7.47
C ASN A 16 14.44 10.44 -7.61
N HIS A 17 14.74 9.15 -7.78
CA HIS A 17 13.77 8.10 -7.50
C HIS A 17 13.68 7.96 -5.99
N ASN A 18 12.79 8.75 -5.39
CA ASN A 18 12.31 8.45 -4.05
C ASN A 18 11.28 7.33 -4.21
N PRO A 19 11.54 6.09 -3.74
CA PRO A 19 10.45 5.13 -3.56
C PRO A 19 9.40 5.82 -2.67
N LEU A 20 8.12 5.61 -2.93
CA LEU A 20 7.01 6.22 -2.19
C LEU A 20 6.21 5.11 -1.51
N HIS A 21 5.85 5.36 -0.26
CA HIS A 21 5.11 4.51 0.67
C HIS A 21 3.63 4.36 0.27
N CYS A 22 3.41 4.01 -0.98
CA CYS A 22 2.13 3.73 -1.60
C CYS A 22 2.39 2.70 -2.69
N ILE A 23 1.50 1.72 -2.82
CA ILE A 23 1.72 0.58 -3.71
C ILE A 23 1.93 0.97 -5.19
N VAL A 24 1.31 2.04 -5.69
CA VAL A 24 1.60 2.55 -7.05
C VAL A 24 2.81 3.48 -7.02
N PRO A 25 3.94 3.13 -7.67
CA PRO A 25 5.12 3.98 -7.70
C PRO A 25 4.86 5.32 -8.39
N SER A 26 5.49 6.38 -7.88
CA SER A 26 5.33 7.74 -8.42
C SER A 26 5.62 7.87 -9.91
N TYR A 27 6.59 7.13 -10.43
CA TYR A 27 6.94 7.20 -11.84
C TYR A 27 5.80 6.68 -12.74
N ILE A 28 5.03 5.67 -12.31
CA ILE A 28 3.86 5.18 -13.06
C ILE A 28 2.81 6.28 -13.10
N LEU A 29 2.50 6.88 -11.95
CA LEU A 29 1.53 7.99 -11.86
C LEU A 29 2.02 9.22 -12.66
N GLN A 30 3.32 9.50 -12.69
CA GLN A 30 3.88 10.58 -13.51
C GLN A 30 3.72 10.32 -15.00
N GLU A 31 3.91 9.08 -15.45
CA GLU A 31 3.66 8.70 -16.84
C GLU A 31 2.17 8.82 -17.19
N LEU A 32 1.27 8.38 -16.31
CA LEU A 32 -0.17 8.55 -16.51
C LEU A 32 -0.58 10.02 -16.53
N ALA A 33 -0.02 10.85 -15.66
CA ALA A 33 -0.24 12.30 -15.62
C ALA A 33 0.24 13.02 -16.89
N GLN A 34 1.21 12.46 -17.61
CA GLN A 34 1.76 13.03 -18.84
C GLN A 34 1.06 12.48 -20.10
N GLN A 35 0.85 11.16 -20.16
CA GLN A 35 0.50 10.43 -21.37
C GLN A 35 -0.94 9.91 -21.38
N GLY A 36 -1.60 9.80 -20.21
CA GLY A 36 -2.94 9.24 -20.09
C GLY A 36 -4.04 10.04 -20.78
N SER A 37 -5.26 9.49 -20.78
CA SER A 37 -6.49 10.22 -21.13
C SER A 37 -6.75 11.38 -20.14
N PRO A 38 -7.66 12.32 -20.42
CA PRO A 38 -7.94 13.42 -19.49
C PRO A 38 -8.29 12.96 -18.07
N ILE A 39 -9.09 11.90 -17.93
CA ILE A 39 -9.48 11.36 -16.63
C ILE A 39 -8.33 10.62 -15.93
N GLN A 40 -7.53 9.85 -16.68
CA GLN A 40 -6.34 9.17 -16.12
C GLN A 40 -5.30 10.18 -15.63
N ARG A 41 -5.13 11.30 -16.34
CA ARG A 41 -4.23 12.37 -15.91
C ARG A 41 -4.69 13.02 -14.60
N GLU A 42 -5.99 13.29 -14.48
CA GLU A 42 -6.58 13.86 -13.27
C GLU A 42 -6.40 12.92 -12.06
N ARG A 43 -6.73 11.64 -12.21
CA ARG A 43 -6.57 10.63 -11.14
C ARG A 43 -5.13 10.46 -10.72
N ALA A 44 -4.21 10.37 -11.68
CA ALA A 44 -2.79 10.25 -11.39
C ALA A 44 -2.22 11.49 -10.67
N GLN A 45 -2.66 12.70 -11.04
CA GLN A 45 -2.28 13.93 -10.34
C GLN A 45 -2.82 13.97 -8.90
N ASN A 46 -4.07 13.54 -8.70
CA ASN A 46 -4.67 13.43 -7.37
C ASN A 46 -3.91 12.40 -6.52
N ALA A 47 -3.62 11.22 -7.08
CA ALA A 47 -2.86 10.17 -6.40
C ALA A 47 -1.45 10.62 -6.01
N LEU A 48 -0.74 11.33 -6.89
CA LEU A 48 0.56 11.95 -6.59
C LEU A 48 0.47 12.95 -5.44
N SER A 49 -0.55 13.83 -5.45
CA SER A 49 -0.73 14.83 -4.41
C SER A 49 -0.97 14.21 -3.04
N VAL A 50 -1.82 13.18 -2.96
CA VAL A 50 -2.06 12.45 -1.71
C VAL A 50 -0.79 11.71 -1.27
N SER A 51 -0.07 11.05 -2.18
CA SER A 51 1.17 10.32 -1.86
C SER A 51 2.21 11.25 -1.21
N ASP A 52 2.34 12.48 -1.74
CA ASP A 52 3.23 13.50 -1.17
C ASP A 52 2.81 13.93 0.24
N GLN A 53 1.50 14.07 0.51
CA GLN A 53 0.97 14.43 1.82
C GLN A 53 1.17 13.30 2.84
N THR A 54 0.84 12.06 2.46
CA THR A 54 1.00 10.87 3.29
C THR A 54 2.46 10.66 3.69
N ARG A 55 3.41 10.94 2.80
CA ARG A 55 4.85 10.91 3.12
C ARG A 55 5.20 11.86 4.26
N VAL A 56 4.70 13.10 4.21
CA VAL A 56 4.97 14.09 5.26
C VAL A 56 4.34 13.66 6.58
N GLU A 57 3.10 13.17 6.55
CA GLU A 57 2.41 12.68 7.76
C GLU A 57 3.19 11.56 8.44
N ARG A 58 3.69 10.58 7.67
CA ARG A 58 4.48 9.46 8.21
C ARG A 58 5.79 9.89 8.83
N GLN A 59 6.51 10.81 8.18
CA GLN A 59 7.80 11.29 8.71
C GLN A 59 7.61 11.94 10.08
N ILE A 60 6.50 12.68 10.27
CA ILE A 60 6.15 13.27 11.56
C ILE A 60 5.82 12.18 12.60
N ILE A 61 5.03 11.17 12.22
CA ILE A 61 4.63 10.09 13.14
C ILE A 61 5.82 9.21 13.53
N ALA A 62 6.75 8.92 12.60
CA ALA A 62 7.91 8.09 12.86
C ALA A 62 8.80 8.67 13.98
N ASP A 63 8.88 10.00 14.08
CA ASP A 63 9.63 10.70 15.13
C ASP A 63 8.96 10.59 16.52
N GLU A 64 7.67 10.24 16.58
CA GLU A 64 6.88 10.14 17.81
C GLU A 64 6.77 8.70 18.37
N VAL A 65 7.23 7.67 17.64
CA VAL A 65 7.07 6.26 18.04
C VAL A 65 7.87 5.96 19.33
N PRO A 66 7.21 5.67 20.47
CA PRO A 66 7.91 5.39 21.71
C PRO A 66 8.65 4.05 21.64
N ARG A 67 9.92 4.02 22.06
CA ARG A 67 10.67 2.76 22.19
C ARG A 67 10.05 1.88 23.28
N ARG A 68 9.81 0.60 22.94
CA ARG A 68 9.18 -0.50 23.71
C ARG A 68 9.11 -0.30 25.23
N LEU A 69 7.89 -0.39 25.78
CA LEU A 69 7.63 -0.74 27.19
C LEU A 69 7.19 -2.21 27.30
N LEU A 70 7.41 -2.80 28.48
CA LEU A 70 7.29 -4.23 28.77
C LEU A 70 5.86 -4.80 28.66
N ARG A 71 5.79 -6.02 28.09
CA ARG A 71 4.64 -6.91 27.84
C ARG A 71 3.80 -7.22 29.08
N LEU A 72 2.48 -7.02 29.01
CA LEU A 72 1.52 -7.57 29.99
C LEU A 72 0.15 -8.01 29.43
N ALA A 73 -0.20 -7.79 28.16
CA ALA A 73 -1.52 -8.15 27.62
C ALA A 73 -1.49 -9.43 26.76
N GLY A 74 -2.57 -10.21 26.81
CA GLY A 74 -2.77 -11.35 25.91
C GLY A 74 -2.93 -10.91 24.44
N VAL A 75 -2.56 -11.77 23.49
CA VAL A 75 -2.68 -11.46 22.07
C VAL A 75 -4.14 -11.57 21.63
N VAL A 76 -4.72 -10.45 21.21
CA VAL A 76 -6.10 -10.38 20.71
C VAL A 76 -6.09 -9.61 19.40
N LYS A 77 -6.51 -10.26 18.32
CA LYS A 77 -6.73 -9.60 17.04
C LYS A 77 -7.92 -8.64 17.17
N GLN A 78 -7.74 -7.39 16.73
CA GLN A 78 -8.78 -6.37 16.71
C GLN A 78 -8.71 -5.61 15.39
N ARG A 79 -9.79 -5.65 14.62
CA ARG A 79 -9.94 -4.98 13.32
C ARG A 79 -11.16 -4.07 13.32
N THR A 80 -11.06 -2.96 12.60
CA THR A 80 -12.23 -2.18 12.17
C THR A 80 -12.00 -1.67 10.76
N ILE A 81 -12.96 -1.98 9.89
CA ILE A 81 -13.05 -1.44 8.54
C ILE A 81 -14.02 -0.28 8.55
N TYR A 82 -13.60 0.81 7.92
CA TYR A 82 -14.34 2.03 7.75
C TYR A 82 -14.59 2.27 6.26
N ASP A 83 -15.65 2.99 5.98
CA ASP A 83 -16.07 3.44 4.66
C ASP A 83 -15.94 4.96 4.63
N ALA A 84 -15.12 5.48 3.72
CA ALA A 84 -14.92 6.92 3.53
C ALA A 84 -16.03 7.57 2.68
N GLY A 85 -16.89 6.79 2.03
CA GLY A 85 -17.98 7.32 1.20
C GLY A 85 -17.48 8.13 0.01
N PHE A 86 -16.35 7.74 -0.58
CA PHE A 86 -15.65 8.45 -1.67
C PHE A 86 -15.07 9.83 -1.28
N GLU A 87 -15.04 10.14 0.02
CA GLU A 87 -14.35 11.30 0.56
C GLU A 87 -12.91 10.95 0.96
N THR A 88 -12.10 11.96 1.27
CA THR A 88 -10.69 11.78 1.71
C THR A 88 -10.50 11.93 3.24
N GLN A 89 -11.59 12.13 3.99
CA GLN A 89 -11.55 12.29 5.45
C GLN A 89 -11.47 10.93 6.16
N LEU A 90 -10.36 10.68 6.86
CA LEU A 90 -10.14 9.45 7.63
C LEU A 90 -10.64 9.58 9.09
N PRO A 91 -11.05 8.47 9.74
CA PRO A 91 -11.15 7.12 9.18
C PRO A 91 -12.43 6.87 8.37
N GLY A 92 -13.44 7.75 8.45
CA GLY A 92 -14.76 7.52 7.86
C GLY A 92 -15.74 6.83 8.82
N ARG A 93 -16.79 6.20 8.28
CA ARG A 93 -17.84 5.52 9.05
C ARG A 93 -17.47 4.05 9.28
N PRO A 94 -17.52 3.50 10.52
CA PRO A 94 -17.25 2.09 10.74
C PRO A 94 -18.34 1.22 10.08
N VAL A 95 -17.93 0.20 9.34
CA VAL A 95 -18.82 -0.70 8.58
C VAL A 95 -18.63 -2.18 8.91
N ARG A 96 -17.47 -2.58 9.45
CA ARG A 96 -17.22 -3.95 9.90
C ARG A 96 -16.22 -3.99 11.04
N THR A 97 -16.50 -4.72 12.11
CA THR A 97 -15.61 -4.87 13.28
C THR A 97 -15.22 -6.32 13.53
N GLU A 98 -14.26 -6.56 14.42
CA GLU A 98 -13.80 -7.90 14.75
C GLU A 98 -14.97 -8.81 15.20
N GLY A 99 -15.15 -9.91 14.49
CA GLY A 99 -16.21 -10.91 14.74
C GLY A 99 -17.49 -10.70 13.93
N ASP A 100 -17.63 -9.58 13.23
CA ASP A 100 -18.80 -9.34 12.38
C ASP A 100 -18.80 -10.22 11.11
N PRO A 101 -19.99 -10.66 10.65
CA PRO A 101 -20.11 -11.39 9.39
C PRO A 101 -19.71 -10.51 8.19
N PRO A 102 -19.46 -11.11 7.00
CA PRO A 102 -19.27 -10.36 5.76
C PRO A 102 -20.41 -9.39 5.46
N THR A 103 -20.07 -8.22 4.91
CA THR A 103 -21.04 -7.16 4.62
C THR A 103 -21.67 -7.32 3.24
N GLY A 104 -21.03 -8.06 2.33
CA GLY A 104 -21.42 -8.16 0.92
C GLY A 104 -20.83 -7.04 0.06
N ASP A 105 -20.06 -6.13 0.65
CA ASP A 105 -19.22 -5.17 -0.06
C ASP A 105 -17.82 -5.80 -0.26
N PRO A 106 -17.38 -6.04 -1.51
CA PRO A 106 -16.10 -6.69 -1.77
C PRO A 106 -14.91 -5.96 -1.15
N ALA A 107 -14.86 -4.62 -1.21
CA ALA A 107 -13.72 -3.87 -0.69
C ALA A 107 -13.64 -4.00 0.84
N VAL A 108 -14.79 -3.89 1.52
CA VAL A 108 -14.86 -4.07 2.97
C VAL A 108 -14.45 -5.47 3.39
N ASP A 109 -14.93 -6.49 2.69
CA ASP A 109 -14.71 -7.88 3.03
C ASP A 109 -13.25 -8.30 2.76
N GLU A 110 -12.68 -7.86 1.64
CA GLU A 110 -11.27 -8.09 1.28
C GLU A 110 -10.31 -7.37 2.24
N ALA A 111 -10.57 -6.10 2.59
CA ALA A 111 -9.76 -5.38 3.57
C ALA A 111 -9.81 -6.03 4.96
N TYR A 112 -10.99 -6.52 5.37
CA TYR A 112 -11.15 -7.28 6.62
C TYR A 112 -10.35 -8.57 6.61
N ASP A 113 -10.48 -9.38 5.56
CA ASP A 113 -9.82 -10.67 5.45
C ASP A 113 -8.30 -10.51 5.29
N GLY A 114 -7.83 -9.63 4.41
CA GLY A 114 -6.41 -9.39 4.17
C GLY A 114 -5.66 -8.85 5.39
N SER A 115 -6.23 -7.89 6.12
CA SER A 115 -5.66 -7.43 7.39
C SER A 115 -5.66 -8.53 8.45
N GLY A 116 -6.65 -9.42 8.42
CA GLY A 116 -6.74 -10.60 9.27
C GLY A 116 -5.64 -11.62 9.02
N GLU A 117 -5.38 -11.95 7.76
CA GLU A 117 -4.33 -12.90 7.39
C GLU A 117 -2.93 -12.35 7.63
N THR A 118 -2.75 -11.04 7.43
CA THR A 118 -1.51 -10.35 7.78
C THR A 118 -1.24 -10.46 9.27
N PHE A 119 -2.22 -10.16 10.12
CA PHE A 119 -2.10 -10.39 11.57
C PHE A 119 -1.75 -11.83 11.90
N ASN A 120 -2.46 -12.79 11.30
CA ASN A 120 -2.26 -14.20 11.56
C ASN A 120 -0.82 -14.62 11.24
N LEU A 121 -0.22 -14.12 10.14
CA LEU A 121 1.15 -14.45 9.77
C LEU A 121 2.12 -13.99 10.86
N PHE A 122 2.06 -12.70 11.22
CA PHE A 122 2.92 -12.11 12.24
C PHE A 122 2.76 -12.78 13.60
N HIS A 123 1.52 -13.11 13.99
CA HIS A 123 1.26 -13.76 15.27
C HIS A 123 1.71 -15.22 15.29
N GLU A 124 1.25 -16.03 14.35
CA GLU A 124 1.43 -17.48 14.44
C GLU A 124 2.84 -17.92 14.04
N VAL A 125 3.46 -17.25 13.08
CA VAL A 125 4.81 -17.60 12.58
C VAL A 125 5.90 -16.87 13.36
N TYR A 126 5.67 -15.59 13.67
CA TYR A 126 6.71 -14.72 14.27
C TYR A 126 6.45 -14.35 15.73
N GLN A 127 5.35 -14.83 16.34
CA GLN A 127 4.97 -14.55 17.74
C GLN A 127 4.86 -13.05 18.05
N ARG A 128 4.56 -12.25 17.02
CA ARG A 128 4.40 -10.80 17.09
C ARG A 128 2.94 -10.42 17.34
N ASN A 129 2.69 -9.54 18.30
CA ASN A 129 1.34 -9.06 18.60
C ASN A 129 0.98 -7.81 17.77
N SER A 130 0.39 -8.00 16.59
CA SER A 130 0.04 -6.91 15.66
C SER A 130 1.23 -6.12 15.11
N ILE A 131 0.98 -4.97 14.49
CA ILE A 131 1.96 -4.14 13.78
C ILE A 131 3.04 -3.57 14.70
N ASP A 132 2.72 -3.24 15.94
CA ASP A 132 3.63 -2.62 16.93
C ASP A 132 4.19 -3.58 17.98
N ASP A 133 3.88 -4.88 17.88
CA ASP A 133 4.14 -5.90 18.91
C ASP A 133 3.47 -5.63 20.27
N GLN A 134 2.46 -4.76 20.31
CA GLN A 134 1.70 -4.38 21.51
C GLN A 134 0.18 -4.50 21.30
N GLY A 135 -0.26 -5.10 20.19
CA GLY A 135 -1.67 -5.31 19.90
C GLY A 135 -2.35 -4.09 19.29
N LEU A 136 -1.62 -3.30 18.47
CA LEU A 136 -2.20 -2.21 17.69
C LEU A 136 -3.52 -2.65 17.03
N HIS A 137 -4.56 -1.86 17.23
CA HIS A 137 -5.84 -2.05 16.55
C HIS A 137 -5.68 -1.79 15.05
N LEU A 138 -6.02 -2.78 14.23
CA LEU A 138 -5.91 -2.68 12.77
C LEU A 138 -7.09 -1.89 12.21
N LYS A 139 -6.82 -0.66 11.79
CA LYS A 139 -7.81 0.20 11.12
C LYS A 139 -7.55 0.20 9.62
N SER A 140 -8.62 0.10 8.86
CA SER A 140 -8.60 0.11 7.39
C SER A 140 -9.77 0.92 6.88
N THR A 141 -9.55 1.81 5.92
CA THR A 141 -10.58 2.61 5.29
C THR A 141 -10.66 2.27 3.81
N VAL A 142 -11.83 1.86 3.34
CA VAL A 142 -12.11 1.61 1.91
C VAL A 142 -12.90 2.78 1.30
N HIS A 143 -13.05 2.76 -0.03
CA HIS A 143 -13.70 3.84 -0.79
C HIS A 143 -13.06 5.21 -0.53
N TYR A 144 -11.74 5.23 -0.38
CA TYR A 144 -10.98 6.45 -0.13
C TYR A 144 -10.87 7.27 -1.42
N GLY A 145 -11.50 8.45 -1.43
CA GLY A 145 -11.57 9.30 -2.62
C GLY A 145 -12.36 8.67 -3.78
N GLN A 146 -12.69 9.48 -4.77
CA GLN A 146 -13.29 9.00 -6.02
C GLN A 146 -12.21 8.71 -7.06
N GLY A 147 -12.19 7.50 -7.61
CA GLY A 147 -11.23 7.12 -8.65
C GLY A 147 -9.78 7.16 -8.16
N TYR A 148 -9.53 6.80 -6.90
CA TYR A 148 -8.21 6.92 -6.29
C TYR A 148 -7.32 5.73 -6.67
N ASP A 149 -6.31 6.00 -7.49
CA ASP A 149 -5.38 4.99 -8.01
C ASP A 149 -4.22 4.69 -7.04
N ASN A 150 -4.53 4.40 -5.78
CA ASN A 150 -3.52 3.93 -4.83
C ASN A 150 -4.10 3.26 -3.57
N ALA A 151 -3.20 2.70 -2.77
CA ALA A 151 -3.42 2.35 -1.37
C ALA A 151 -2.20 2.79 -0.54
N PHE A 152 -2.41 3.02 0.76
CA PHE A 152 -1.33 3.45 1.65
C PHE A 152 -1.60 3.18 3.14
N TRP A 153 -0.51 2.99 3.90
CA TRP A 153 -0.46 2.94 5.36
C TRP A 153 -0.45 4.26 6.19
N ASN A 154 -0.24 5.49 5.75
CA ASN A 154 -0.26 6.74 6.58
C ASN A 154 0.45 6.85 7.98
N GLY A 155 0.98 5.78 8.60
CA GLY A 155 1.56 5.76 9.95
C GLY A 155 0.62 5.29 11.06
N LYS A 156 -0.69 5.22 10.82
CA LYS A 156 -1.72 4.87 11.82
C LYS A 156 -2.77 3.90 11.33
N GLN A 157 -3.12 3.94 10.05
CA GLN A 157 -4.17 3.11 9.45
C GLN A 157 -3.99 2.92 7.95
N MET A 158 -4.60 1.86 7.44
CA MET A 158 -4.70 1.62 6.01
C MET A 158 -5.79 2.46 5.34
N SER A 159 -5.55 2.85 4.10
CA SER A 159 -6.52 3.45 3.19
C SER A 159 -6.40 2.83 1.80
N TYR A 160 -7.54 2.52 1.17
CA TYR A 160 -7.61 1.89 -0.15
C TYR A 160 -8.55 2.68 -1.06
N GLY A 161 -8.08 2.99 -2.26
CA GLY A 161 -8.93 3.48 -3.34
C GLY A 161 -9.57 2.34 -4.12
N ASP A 162 -10.65 2.68 -4.82
CA ASP A 162 -11.37 1.76 -5.71
C ASP A 162 -10.77 1.70 -7.13
N GLY A 163 -9.66 2.40 -7.37
CA GLY A 163 -9.04 2.49 -8.69
C GLY A 163 -10.02 3.01 -9.74
N ASP A 164 -10.08 2.33 -10.88
CA ASP A 164 -10.92 2.72 -12.01
C ASP A 164 -12.28 2.02 -12.08
N GLU A 165 -12.76 1.43 -10.97
CA GLU A 165 -14.01 0.64 -10.99
C GLU A 165 -15.27 1.45 -11.32
N ASP A 166 -15.22 2.78 -11.29
CA ASP A 166 -16.28 3.69 -11.73
C ASP A 166 -16.20 4.09 -13.22
N LEU A 167 -15.15 3.71 -13.93
CA LEU A 167 -14.99 3.93 -15.39
C LEU A 167 -15.54 2.77 -16.23
N PRO A 168 -15.81 2.97 -17.54
CA PRO A 168 -16.05 1.88 -18.48
C PRO A 168 -14.91 0.85 -18.47
N GLU A 169 -15.22 -0.45 -18.60
CA GLU A 169 -14.23 -1.53 -18.48
C GLU A 169 -13.02 -1.38 -19.42
N ASP A 170 -13.21 -0.80 -20.61
CA ASP A 170 -12.17 -0.57 -21.62
C ASP A 170 -11.28 0.67 -21.33
N GLU A 171 -11.62 1.47 -20.33
CA GLU A 171 -10.85 2.65 -19.91
C GLU A 171 -10.06 2.42 -18.61
N ARG A 172 -10.33 1.33 -17.89
CA ARG A 172 -9.73 1.02 -16.59
C ARG A 172 -8.27 0.60 -16.70
N ILE A 173 -7.42 1.13 -15.83
CA ILE A 173 -6.04 0.70 -15.62
C ILE A 173 -5.95 -0.16 -14.35
N PHE A 174 -6.59 0.30 -13.28
CA PHE A 174 -6.56 -0.36 -11.97
C PHE A 174 -7.93 -0.88 -11.55
N ASN A 175 -7.98 -2.07 -10.98
CA ASN A 175 -9.09 -2.53 -10.15
C ASN A 175 -8.98 -1.92 -8.73
N ARG A 176 -9.96 -2.18 -7.85
CA ARG A 176 -9.87 -1.78 -6.45
C ARG A 176 -8.61 -2.33 -5.77
N PHE A 177 -7.99 -1.52 -4.93
CA PHE A 177 -6.70 -1.85 -4.32
C PHE A 177 -6.80 -2.90 -3.19
N THR A 178 -8.00 -3.31 -2.81
CA THR A 178 -8.25 -4.43 -1.90
C THR A 178 -8.24 -5.80 -2.59
N THR A 179 -8.30 -5.86 -3.93
CA THR A 179 -8.44 -7.13 -4.67
C THR A 179 -7.26 -8.08 -4.50
N ALA A 180 -6.09 -7.56 -4.11
CA ALA A 180 -4.85 -8.31 -4.00
C ALA A 180 -4.37 -8.29 -2.55
N ILE A 181 -4.37 -9.47 -1.92
CA ILE A 181 -4.10 -9.62 -0.48
C ILE A 181 -2.66 -9.22 -0.09
N ASP A 182 -1.72 -9.44 -1.01
CA ASP A 182 -0.33 -9.05 -0.91
C ASP A 182 -0.16 -7.52 -0.88
N ILE A 183 -1.00 -6.73 -1.55
CA ILE A 183 -1.02 -5.26 -1.41
C ILE A 183 -1.41 -4.85 0.01
N ILE A 184 -2.47 -5.44 0.56
CA ILE A 184 -2.91 -5.17 1.94
C ILE A 184 -1.78 -5.51 2.93
N ALA A 185 -1.15 -6.65 2.75
CA ALA A 185 -0.05 -7.12 3.58
C ALA A 185 1.23 -6.29 3.43
N HIS A 186 1.57 -5.88 2.20
CA HIS A 186 2.69 -4.99 1.89
C HIS A 186 2.56 -3.69 2.70
N GLU A 187 1.41 -3.03 2.60
CA GLU A 187 1.22 -1.74 3.25
C GLU A 187 1.20 -1.85 4.79
N LEU A 188 0.56 -2.88 5.35
CA LEU A 188 0.63 -3.14 6.79
C LEU A 188 2.07 -3.43 7.25
N THR A 189 2.89 -4.05 6.41
CA THR A 189 4.29 -4.33 6.71
C THR A 189 5.13 -3.05 6.82
N HIS A 190 4.79 -1.97 6.11
CA HIS A 190 5.44 -0.67 6.38
C HIS A 190 5.26 -0.24 7.84
N GLY A 191 4.10 -0.50 8.44
CA GLY A 191 3.89 -0.29 9.85
C GLY A 191 4.83 -1.14 10.70
N VAL A 192 5.04 -2.41 10.36
CA VAL A 192 5.99 -3.28 11.09
C VAL A 192 7.41 -2.73 11.00
N VAL A 193 7.85 -2.28 9.82
CA VAL A 193 9.16 -1.66 9.62
C VAL A 193 9.28 -0.37 10.43
N GLN A 194 8.23 0.45 10.48
CA GLN A 194 8.16 1.69 11.26
C GLN A 194 8.37 1.43 12.77
N TYR A 195 7.73 0.40 13.35
CA TYR A 195 7.84 0.10 14.79
C TYR A 195 9.07 -0.73 15.17
N GLU A 196 9.88 -1.16 14.20
CA GLU A 196 11.09 -1.97 14.44
C GLU A 196 12.36 -1.27 13.96
N ALA A 197 12.75 -1.51 12.69
CA ALA A 197 14.02 -1.00 12.17
C ALA A 197 14.01 0.51 11.90
N GLY A 198 12.83 1.10 11.73
CA GLY A 198 12.69 2.54 11.45
C GLY A 198 13.47 2.97 10.21
N LEU A 199 13.48 2.12 9.17
CA LEU A 199 14.24 2.38 7.96
C LEU A 199 13.72 3.66 7.30
N ILE A 200 14.57 4.70 7.31
CA ILE A 200 14.29 5.94 6.60
C ILE A 200 14.05 5.61 5.13
N TYR A 201 13.13 6.31 4.52
CA TYR A 201 12.62 5.91 3.23
C TYR A 201 13.32 6.65 2.10
N GLN A 202 14.64 6.44 2.05
CA GLN A 202 15.56 7.10 1.15
C GLN A 202 16.66 6.12 0.74
N ASP A 203 17.13 6.20 -0.50
CA ASP A 203 18.22 5.39 -1.03
C ASP A 203 18.07 3.89 -0.71
N GLN A 204 19.14 3.24 -0.22
CA GLN A 204 19.13 1.82 0.14
C GLN A 204 18.22 1.49 1.32
N PRO A 205 18.15 2.30 2.41
CA PRO A 205 17.16 2.10 3.46
C PRO A 205 15.71 2.07 2.96
N GLY A 206 15.35 2.95 2.01
CA GLY A 206 14.03 2.95 1.39
C GLY A 206 13.78 1.71 0.53
N ALA A 207 14.75 1.33 -0.29
CA ALA A 207 14.66 0.09 -1.07
C ALA A 207 14.52 -1.17 -0.20
N LEU A 208 15.19 -1.21 0.95
CA LEU A 208 15.02 -2.30 1.92
C LEU A 208 13.63 -2.28 2.55
N ASN A 209 13.09 -1.11 2.88
CA ASN A 209 11.74 -0.97 3.43
C ASN A 209 10.68 -1.54 2.46
N GLU A 210 10.77 -1.19 1.17
CA GLU A 210 9.96 -1.80 0.10
C GLU A 210 10.15 -3.30 0.01
N SER A 211 11.40 -3.76 -0.04
CA SER A 211 11.69 -5.18 -0.16
C SER A 211 11.14 -5.99 1.02
N PHE A 212 11.17 -5.45 2.25
CA PHE A 212 10.51 -6.08 3.39
C PHE A 212 9.00 -6.15 3.19
N ALA A 213 8.37 -5.06 2.75
CA ALA A 213 6.94 -5.02 2.47
C ALA A 213 6.53 -6.07 1.42
N ASP A 214 7.27 -6.19 0.31
CA ASP A 214 7.03 -7.19 -0.73
C ASP A 214 7.23 -8.62 -0.24
N VAL A 215 8.30 -8.88 0.52
CA VAL A 215 8.57 -10.21 1.07
C VAL A 215 7.43 -10.67 1.97
N PHE A 216 6.98 -9.82 2.90
CA PHE A 216 5.88 -10.20 3.78
C PHE A 216 4.53 -10.24 3.04
N GLY A 217 4.32 -9.38 2.04
CA GLY A 217 3.17 -9.44 1.14
C GLY A 217 3.05 -10.80 0.46
N CYS A 218 4.14 -11.25 -0.19
CA CYS A 218 4.25 -12.58 -0.78
C CYS A 218 3.98 -13.68 0.26
N LEU A 219 4.58 -13.62 1.44
CA LEU A 219 4.42 -14.65 2.47
C LEU A 219 2.99 -14.75 3.00
N VAL A 220 2.26 -13.63 3.11
CA VAL A 220 0.83 -13.64 3.47
C VAL A 220 0.03 -14.33 2.37
N LYS A 221 0.21 -13.96 1.10
CA LYS A 221 -0.48 -14.57 -0.05
C LYS A 221 -0.21 -16.08 -0.11
N GLN A 222 1.06 -16.48 -0.05
CA GLN A 222 1.48 -17.89 -0.06
C GLN A 222 0.86 -18.69 1.07
N ARG A 223 0.88 -18.16 2.30
CA ARG A 223 0.30 -18.83 3.46
C ARG A 223 -1.22 -18.95 3.34
N LYS A 224 -1.91 -17.90 2.88
CA LYS A 224 -3.36 -17.89 2.67
C LYS A 224 -3.79 -18.95 1.64
N LEU A 225 -3.03 -19.09 0.56
CA LEU A 225 -3.28 -20.06 -0.50
C LEU A 225 -2.73 -21.46 -0.20
N ASN A 226 -2.05 -21.64 0.94
CA ASN A 226 -1.38 -22.89 1.33
C ASN A 226 -0.43 -23.41 0.23
N GLN A 227 0.34 -22.49 -0.35
CA GLN A 227 1.31 -22.78 -1.41
C GLN A 227 2.68 -23.11 -0.83
N THR A 228 3.38 -24.03 -1.48
CA THR A 228 4.83 -24.19 -1.36
C THR A 228 5.57 -23.06 -2.12
N VAL A 229 6.87 -22.95 -1.88
CA VAL A 229 7.75 -21.97 -2.55
C VAL A 229 7.69 -22.09 -4.09
N ASP A 230 7.58 -23.32 -4.60
CA ASP A 230 7.56 -23.62 -6.04
C ASP A 230 6.19 -23.36 -6.69
N GLU A 231 5.12 -23.24 -5.90
CA GLU A 231 3.75 -22.98 -6.36
C GLU A 231 3.39 -21.49 -6.31
N ALA A 232 4.15 -20.69 -5.57
CA ALA A 232 3.94 -19.26 -5.44
C ALA A 232 4.26 -18.53 -6.75
N ASP A 233 3.43 -17.55 -7.11
CA ASP A 233 3.63 -16.74 -8.32
C ASP A 233 4.80 -15.72 -8.19
N TRP A 234 5.09 -15.26 -6.96
CA TRP A 234 6.06 -14.21 -6.68
C TRP A 234 5.76 -12.86 -7.37
N ILE A 235 4.48 -12.61 -7.65
CA ILE A 235 3.97 -11.38 -8.25
C ILE A 235 3.31 -10.55 -7.16
N ILE A 236 3.71 -9.28 -7.07
CA ILE A 236 3.04 -8.28 -6.23
C ILE A 236 1.88 -7.66 -7.00
N GLY A 237 0.69 -7.69 -6.43
CA GLY A 237 -0.50 -7.03 -7.00
C GLY A 237 -1.10 -7.78 -8.19
N GLU A 238 -0.99 -9.11 -8.22
CA GLU A 238 -1.68 -9.92 -9.22
C GLU A 238 -3.19 -9.63 -9.20
N GLY A 239 -3.75 -9.27 -10.36
CA GLY A 239 -5.15 -8.89 -10.50
C GLY A 239 -5.45 -7.42 -10.21
N LEU A 240 -4.48 -6.61 -9.78
CA LEU A 240 -4.66 -5.16 -9.65
C LEU A 240 -4.80 -4.50 -11.03
N PHE A 241 -3.87 -4.77 -11.93
CA PHE A 241 -3.95 -4.27 -13.30
C PHE A 241 -5.09 -4.97 -14.05
N THR A 242 -5.88 -4.19 -14.79
CA THR A 242 -6.93 -4.74 -15.66
C THR A 242 -6.32 -5.37 -16.92
N PRO A 243 -7.10 -6.15 -17.70
CA PRO A 243 -6.66 -6.70 -18.98
C PRO A 243 -6.23 -5.66 -20.03
N ASN A 244 -6.52 -4.37 -19.81
CA ASN A 244 -6.11 -3.28 -20.70
C ASN A 244 -4.63 -2.94 -20.57
N VAL A 245 -3.95 -3.42 -19.52
CA VAL A 245 -2.53 -3.18 -19.25
C VAL A 245 -1.75 -4.46 -19.49
N ASN A 246 -0.76 -4.42 -20.38
CA ASN A 246 0.19 -5.52 -20.51
C ASN A 246 1.28 -5.38 -19.45
N ALA A 247 0.98 -5.87 -18.24
CA ALA A 247 1.87 -5.78 -17.07
C ALA A 247 2.82 -6.99 -16.92
N GLN A 248 2.96 -7.84 -17.96
CA GLN A 248 3.86 -9.00 -17.99
C GLN A 248 5.30 -8.66 -18.36
#